data_AF-A0A2W6D1K1-F1
#
_entry.id   AF-A0A2W6D1K1-F1
#
_cell.length_a   1.000
_cell.length_b   1.000
_cell.length_c   1.000
_cell.angle_alpha   90.00
_cell.angle_beta   90.00
_cell.angle_gamma   90.00
#
_symmetry.space_group_name_H-M   'P 1'
#
loop_
_entity.id
_entity.type
_entity.pdbx_description
1 polymer ?
#
loop_
_entity_poly.entity_id
_entity_poly.type
_entity_poly.pdbx_seq_one_letter_code
_entity_poly.pdbx_strand_id
1 'polypeptide(L)'
;MAQRKSGPSASTKSGGSSKASPGKAGTAPKGPTKPGTKPGTAARTGTAGRAGATAKAGTAAKAGGAAKAAAKPVGRPPVKKKPGKSIVNQKQTPWGLIATTVLIVLFAAGIVIYAVANHKSGPGSDPNDPYRQPEIASAKAVSGMHYKVEPDHTHVTTTVNYDTTPPTGGNHSLNVADCTGTVYPNAIANENAVHSLEHGAVWITYKPGLAADQVSTLAKLVTGREHTLMSPYPGLKSNISLQSWNYQLFVDNASDSRIVEFVAALGNNRKTTPEFGASCANPNFKKNPSTFGNPN
;
A
#
# COMPACT_ATOMS: atom_id res chain seq x y z
N MET A 1 -52.39 -1.68 63.13
CA MET A 1 -51.88 -2.77 63.98
C MET A 1 -50.42 -3.06 63.63
N ALA A 2 -49.63 -3.51 64.61
CA ALA A 2 -48.27 -4.05 64.50
C ALA A 2 -48.32 -5.56 64.13
N GLN A 3 -47.26 -6.31 63.74
CA GLN A 3 -45.84 -6.03 63.43
C GLN A 3 -45.21 -7.21 62.63
N ARG A 4 -44.13 -6.93 61.87
CA ARG A 4 -42.87 -7.70 61.64
C ARG A 4 -42.80 -9.26 61.63
N LYS A 5 -42.11 -9.80 60.59
CA LYS A 5 -41.05 -10.87 60.53
C LYS A 5 -41.28 -12.20 61.32
N SER A 6 -40.98 -13.39 60.78
CA SER A 6 -39.61 -13.90 60.46
C SER A 6 -39.64 -15.26 59.71
N GLY A 7 -38.50 -15.71 59.14
CA GLY A 7 -38.24 -17.14 58.77
C GLY A 7 -37.25 -17.78 59.76
N PRO A 8 -36.38 -18.76 59.39
CA PRO A 8 -36.34 -19.65 58.20
C PRO A 8 -36.03 -21.14 58.57
N SER A 9 -35.95 -22.08 57.60
CA SER A 9 -35.17 -23.34 57.76
C SER A 9 -34.92 -24.17 56.48
N ALA A 10 -33.70 -24.74 56.43
CA ALA A 10 -33.22 -26.08 56.03
C ALA A 10 -34.08 -27.08 55.19
N SER A 11 -33.54 -28.15 54.59
CA SER A 11 -32.17 -28.52 54.09
C SER A 11 -32.19 -30.01 53.67
N THR A 12 -31.62 -30.39 52.52
CA THR A 12 -31.24 -31.79 52.24
C THR A 12 -30.13 -31.91 51.19
N LYS A 13 -29.34 -32.99 51.26
CA LYS A 13 -28.24 -33.32 50.32
C LYS A 13 -28.50 -34.64 49.58
N SER A 14 -28.15 -34.68 48.30
CA SER A 14 -27.47 -35.81 47.67
C SER A 14 -26.68 -35.28 46.45
N GLY A 15 -25.61 -35.92 45.96
CA GLY A 15 -24.95 -37.13 46.46
C GLY A 15 -24.61 -38.09 45.33
N GLY A 16 -23.62 -37.78 44.49
CA GLY A 16 -23.26 -38.60 43.34
C GLY A 16 -21.83 -38.36 42.86
N SER A 17 -20.89 -39.22 43.28
CA SER A 17 -19.48 -39.17 42.86
C SER A 17 -19.18 -40.19 41.76
N SER A 18 -18.43 -39.79 40.74
CA SER A 18 -17.64 -40.68 39.87
C SER A 18 -16.47 -39.87 39.30
N LYS A 19 -15.31 -39.88 39.98
CA LYS A 19 -14.24 -40.89 39.93
C LYS A 19 -13.40 -40.78 38.63
N ALA A 20 -12.13 -40.41 38.81
CA ALA A 20 -11.17 -40.16 37.72
C ALA A 20 -10.12 -41.28 37.61
N SER A 21 -9.09 -41.04 36.76
CA SER A 21 -7.83 -41.78 36.65
C SER A 21 -7.85 -43.05 35.75
N PRO A 22 -6.70 -43.54 35.24
CA PRO A 22 -5.92 -42.78 34.23
C PRO A 22 -5.33 -43.62 33.07
N GLY A 23 -4.96 -42.91 31.99
CA GLY A 23 -3.65 -43.10 31.32
C GLY A 23 -3.54 -44.02 30.10
N LYS A 24 -2.70 -43.61 29.16
CA LYS A 24 -1.53 -44.38 28.68
C LYS A 24 -0.56 -43.49 27.90
N ALA A 25 0.74 -43.75 28.04
CA ALA A 25 1.76 -43.27 27.11
C ALA A 25 1.89 -44.25 25.92
N GLY A 26 2.23 -43.75 24.73
CA GLY A 26 2.28 -44.55 23.50
C GLY A 26 3.23 -43.99 22.44
N THR A 27 4.46 -44.49 22.49
CA THR A 27 5.54 -44.48 21.47
C THR A 27 5.22 -44.02 20.04
N ALA A 28 6.11 -43.19 19.47
CA ALA A 28 6.23 -42.94 18.03
C ALA A 28 6.98 -44.08 17.28
N PRO A 29 6.75 -44.25 15.96
CA PRO A 29 7.63 -45.01 15.06
C PRO A 29 8.69 -44.12 14.37
N LYS A 30 9.71 -44.74 13.75
CA LYS A 30 10.83 -44.09 13.04
C LYS A 30 10.86 -44.39 11.54
N GLY A 31 11.31 -43.42 10.74
CA GLY A 31 11.95 -43.65 9.42
C GLY A 31 11.03 -44.10 8.27
N PRO A 32 11.58 -44.41 7.07
CA PRO A 32 13.00 -44.60 6.73
C PRO A 32 13.69 -43.37 6.09
N THR A 33 14.94 -43.54 5.61
CA THR A 33 15.85 -42.43 5.22
C THR A 33 16.66 -42.64 3.94
N LYS A 34 16.74 -41.60 3.09
CA LYS A 34 17.82 -41.33 2.09
C LYS A 34 17.95 -42.35 0.91
N PRO A 35 18.86 -42.16 -0.08
CA PRO A 35 19.87 -41.09 -0.34
C PRO A 35 19.57 -40.21 -1.58
N GLY A 36 20.35 -39.18 -1.94
CA GLY A 36 21.42 -38.49 -1.21
C GLY A 36 22.75 -38.29 -1.99
N THR A 37 22.98 -37.09 -2.57
CA THR A 37 24.24 -36.72 -3.27
C THR A 37 24.73 -35.30 -2.90
N LYS A 38 26.05 -35.06 -2.97
CA LYS A 38 26.84 -33.85 -2.60
C LYS A 38 28.25 -34.01 -3.23
N PRO A 39 29.25 -33.09 -3.12
CA PRO A 39 29.26 -31.66 -2.71
C PRO A 39 30.08 -30.74 -3.68
N GLY A 40 30.40 -29.49 -3.28
CA GLY A 40 31.48 -28.66 -3.88
C GLY A 40 31.17 -27.15 -3.95
N THR A 41 31.28 -26.29 -2.92
CA THR A 41 32.47 -25.72 -2.19
C THR A 41 33.45 -24.83 -2.99
N ALA A 42 33.20 -23.50 -3.00
CA ALA A 42 34.16 -22.38 -2.84
C ALA A 42 33.42 -21.04 -3.12
N ALA A 43 33.53 -19.87 -2.46
CA ALA A 43 34.32 -19.31 -1.35
C ALA A 43 35.32 -18.18 -1.73
N ARG A 44 34.87 -16.93 -1.50
CA ARG A 44 35.63 -15.68 -1.14
C ARG A 44 36.32 -14.82 -2.22
N THR A 45 36.11 -13.49 -2.05
CA THR A 45 36.98 -12.32 -2.36
C THR A 45 37.39 -12.04 -3.83
N GLY A 46 37.61 -10.77 -4.25
CA GLY A 46 37.47 -9.48 -3.57
C GLY A 46 37.87 -8.26 -4.44
N THR A 47 37.48 -7.06 -3.99
CA THR A 47 37.91 -5.68 -4.34
C THR A 47 38.77 -5.33 -5.58
N ALA A 48 38.28 -4.33 -6.32
CA ALA A 48 38.98 -3.12 -6.84
C ALA A 48 40.00 -3.19 -8.01
N GLY A 49 39.97 -2.15 -8.86
CA GLY A 49 41.20 -1.36 -9.12
C GLY A 49 41.81 -1.28 -10.54
N ARG A 50 41.38 -0.28 -11.32
CA ARG A 50 42.23 0.66 -12.09
C ARG A 50 43.28 0.14 -13.13
N ALA A 51 42.93 0.30 -14.41
CA ALA A 51 43.74 0.79 -15.56
C ALA A 51 45.05 0.11 -16.03
N GLY A 52 45.30 0.17 -17.36
CA GLY A 52 46.66 0.38 -17.89
C GLY A 52 47.07 -0.36 -19.18
N ALA A 53 47.48 0.41 -20.21
CA ALA A 53 48.52 0.13 -21.22
C ALA A 53 48.31 -1.04 -22.24
N THR A 54 48.48 -0.82 -23.57
CA THR A 54 49.65 -1.16 -24.45
C THR A 54 50.10 -2.63 -24.48
N ALA A 55 50.54 -3.27 -25.58
CA ALA A 55 50.79 -2.88 -26.98
C ALA A 55 50.78 -4.16 -27.88
N LYS A 56 50.34 -4.13 -29.16
CA LYS A 56 51.14 -3.91 -30.39
C LYS A 56 52.27 -4.94 -30.71
N ALA A 57 52.00 -5.81 -31.69
CA ALA A 57 52.91 -6.39 -32.71
C ALA A 57 52.01 -6.64 -33.96
N GLY A 58 52.41 -6.70 -35.24
CA GLY A 58 53.65 -6.84 -36.03
C GLY A 58 53.17 -7.51 -37.35
N THR A 59 53.69 -7.32 -38.57
CA THR A 59 54.92 -6.70 -39.14
C THR A 59 54.59 -6.22 -40.59
N ALA A 60 55.15 -5.12 -41.12
CA ALA A 60 56.26 -5.04 -42.11
C ALA A 60 56.12 -5.96 -43.37
N ALA A 61 56.44 -5.57 -44.61
CA ALA A 61 57.14 -4.42 -45.22
C ALA A 61 56.45 -4.00 -46.56
N LYS A 62 56.56 -2.82 -47.21
CA LYS A 62 57.51 -1.68 -47.31
C LYS A 62 58.52 -1.72 -48.50
N ALA A 63 58.15 -1.12 -49.63
CA ALA A 63 58.96 -0.29 -50.57
C ALA A 63 58.05 0.25 -51.70
N GLY A 64 58.28 1.40 -52.37
CA GLY A 64 59.27 2.47 -52.22
C GLY A 64 59.13 3.53 -53.35
N GLY A 65 59.74 4.72 -53.22
CA GLY A 65 59.67 5.83 -54.21
C GLY A 65 58.61 6.89 -53.87
N ALA A 66 58.88 8.10 -53.36
CA ALA A 66 59.89 9.14 -53.64
C ALA A 66 59.50 10.08 -54.80
N ALA A 67 59.44 11.38 -54.53
CA ALA A 67 59.00 12.43 -55.45
C ALA A 67 60.16 13.33 -55.91
N LYS A 68 60.02 13.97 -57.08
CA LYS A 68 60.79 15.15 -57.52
C LYS A 68 59.99 15.96 -58.56
N ALA A 69 60.46 17.16 -58.92
CA ALA A 69 59.69 18.17 -59.64
C ALA A 69 60.47 18.87 -60.77
N ALA A 70 59.73 19.59 -61.64
CA ALA A 70 60.18 20.40 -62.80
C ALA A 70 60.74 19.60 -64.00
N ALA A 71 60.69 20.07 -65.26
CA ALA A 71 60.31 21.40 -65.79
C ALA A 71 59.47 21.36 -67.10
N LYS A 72 59.21 22.53 -67.70
CA LYS A 72 58.46 22.82 -68.95
C LYS A 72 59.40 22.89 -70.19
N PRO A 73 58.95 23.14 -71.45
CA PRO A 73 57.61 23.46 -72.02
C PRO A 73 57.12 22.35 -73.02
N VAL A 74 56.20 22.47 -73.99
CA VAL A 74 55.41 23.52 -74.71
C VAL A 74 54.02 22.90 -75.02
N GLY A 75 52.88 23.58 -75.24
CA GLY A 75 52.48 25.00 -75.15
C GLY A 75 51.32 25.35 -76.12
N ARG A 76 50.30 26.11 -75.67
CA ARG A 76 49.17 26.68 -76.47
C ARG A 76 48.62 27.92 -75.73
N PRO A 77 48.01 28.93 -76.39
CA PRO A 77 47.67 30.20 -75.76
C PRO A 77 46.40 30.15 -74.89
N PRO A 78 46.27 31.02 -73.86
CA PRO A 78 45.17 30.99 -72.91
C PRO A 78 43.92 31.73 -73.40
N VAL A 79 42.75 31.07 -73.33
CA VAL A 79 41.45 31.71 -73.55
C VAL A 79 41.00 32.44 -72.28
N LYS A 80 40.89 33.77 -72.34
CA LYS A 80 40.35 34.60 -71.26
C LYS A 80 38.86 34.30 -71.04
N LYS A 81 38.52 33.58 -69.96
CA LYS A 81 37.13 33.51 -69.45
C LYS A 81 36.93 34.56 -68.35
N LYS A 82 35.79 35.27 -68.42
CA LYS A 82 35.40 36.30 -67.43
C LYS A 82 35.17 35.65 -66.05
N PRO A 83 35.40 36.36 -64.93
CA PRO A 83 35.06 35.84 -63.61
C PRO A 83 33.56 35.56 -63.53
N GLY A 84 33.20 34.33 -63.16
CA GLY A 84 31.83 34.00 -62.78
C GLY A 84 31.44 34.79 -61.53
N LYS A 85 30.17 35.20 -61.43
CA LYS A 85 29.65 35.85 -60.22
C LYS A 85 29.96 34.98 -58.99
N SER A 86 30.32 35.60 -57.89
CA SER A 86 30.35 34.94 -56.59
C SER A 86 28.98 34.30 -56.34
N ILE A 87 28.98 32.98 -56.12
CA ILE A 87 27.79 32.30 -55.61
C ILE A 87 27.68 32.74 -54.16
N VAL A 88 26.90 33.80 -53.95
CA VAL A 88 26.58 34.33 -52.63
C VAL A 88 26.06 33.17 -51.78
N ASN A 89 26.52 33.10 -50.53
CA ASN A 89 26.24 32.02 -49.59
C ASN A 89 24.72 31.90 -49.33
N GLN A 90 24.01 31.20 -50.20
CA GLN A 90 22.58 30.98 -50.11
C GLN A 90 22.33 30.04 -48.95
N LYS A 91 22.08 30.65 -47.78
CA LYS A 91 21.91 30.01 -46.48
C LYS A 91 20.73 29.03 -46.53
N GLN A 92 21.01 27.79 -46.94
CA GLN A 92 20.00 26.74 -47.09
C GLN A 92 19.33 26.49 -45.74
N THR A 93 18.11 26.99 -45.58
CA THR A 93 17.27 26.66 -44.44
C THR A 93 16.96 25.17 -44.52
N PRO A 94 17.31 24.36 -43.50
CA PRO A 94 17.14 22.92 -43.56
C PRO A 94 15.66 22.57 -43.33
N TRP A 95 14.83 22.79 -44.34
CA TRP A 95 13.38 22.60 -44.31
C TRP A 95 12.98 21.20 -43.85
N GLY A 96 13.78 20.17 -44.16
CA GLY A 96 13.63 18.82 -43.62
C GLY A 96 13.72 18.79 -42.09
N LEU A 97 14.78 19.36 -41.49
CA LEU A 97 14.92 19.44 -40.03
C LEU A 97 13.78 20.25 -39.40
N ILE A 98 13.40 21.38 -40.01
CA ILE A 98 12.28 22.21 -39.52
C ILE A 98 10.97 21.39 -39.51
N ALA A 99 10.66 20.69 -40.61
CA ALA A 99 9.47 19.85 -40.71
C ALA A 99 9.49 18.67 -39.72
N THR A 100 10.64 18.02 -39.53
CA THR A 100 10.82 16.95 -38.53
C THR A 100 10.64 17.48 -37.11
N THR A 101 11.20 18.64 -36.76
CA THR A 101 11.01 19.26 -35.44
C THR A 101 9.55 19.63 -35.21
N VAL A 102 8.86 20.21 -36.20
CA VAL A 102 7.43 20.52 -36.10
C VAL A 102 6.59 19.25 -35.90
N LEU A 103 6.87 18.17 -36.65
CA LEU A 103 6.20 16.88 -36.45
C LEU A 103 6.44 16.29 -35.06
N ILE A 104 7.68 16.34 -34.54
CA ILE A 104 7.99 15.85 -33.18
C ILE A 104 7.28 16.70 -32.12
N VAL A 105 7.24 18.02 -32.27
CA VAL A 105 6.53 18.91 -31.34
C VAL A 105 5.01 18.68 -31.38
N LEU A 106 4.42 18.50 -32.58
CA LEU A 106 3.00 18.17 -32.73
C LEU A 106 2.66 16.77 -32.19
N PHE A 107 3.55 15.79 -32.35
CA PHE A 107 3.37 14.45 -31.80
C PHE A 107 3.53 14.44 -30.26
N ALA A 108 4.49 15.18 -29.71
CA ALA A 108 4.66 15.35 -28.26
C ALA A 108 3.49 16.11 -27.65
N ALA A 109 3.02 17.20 -28.29
CA ALA A 109 1.80 17.91 -27.88
C ALA A 109 0.57 17.01 -28.00
N GLY A 110 0.47 16.20 -29.06
CA GLY A 110 -0.59 15.19 -29.23
C GLY A 110 -0.57 14.13 -28.14
N ILE A 111 0.60 13.64 -27.73
CA ILE A 111 0.77 12.73 -26.59
C ILE A 111 0.37 13.42 -25.28
N VAL A 112 0.77 14.68 -25.05
CA VAL A 112 0.39 15.42 -23.83
C VAL A 112 -1.11 15.73 -23.79
N ILE A 113 -1.74 16.08 -24.91
CA ILE A 113 -3.19 16.31 -25.01
C ILE A 113 -3.94 14.99 -24.84
N TYR A 114 -3.51 13.90 -25.49
CA TYR A 114 -4.08 12.57 -25.31
C TYR A 114 -3.92 12.06 -23.88
N ALA A 115 -2.75 12.28 -23.27
CA ALA A 115 -2.50 11.98 -21.87
C ALA A 115 -3.45 12.78 -20.99
N VAL A 116 -3.55 14.12 -21.13
CA VAL A 116 -4.46 14.95 -20.33
C VAL A 116 -5.94 14.58 -20.55
N ALA A 117 -6.35 14.20 -21.76
CA ALA A 117 -7.71 13.76 -22.06
C ALA A 117 -8.05 12.37 -21.51
N ASN A 118 -7.08 11.44 -21.49
CA ASN A 118 -7.27 10.08 -20.98
C ASN A 118 -6.83 9.90 -19.52
N HIS A 119 -6.14 10.90 -18.93
CA HIS A 119 -5.87 11.02 -17.50
C HIS A 119 -7.20 11.30 -16.77
N LYS A 120 -7.90 10.21 -16.43
CA LYS A 120 -8.89 10.20 -15.35
C LYS A 120 -8.14 10.45 -14.02
N SER A 121 -7.78 11.71 -13.76
CA SER A 121 -6.85 12.09 -12.69
C SER A 121 -7.28 13.40 -12.04
N GLY A 122 -8.36 13.32 -11.27
CA GLY A 122 -8.91 14.38 -10.43
C GLY A 122 -10.04 13.84 -9.54
N PRO A 123 -10.36 14.48 -8.40
CA PRO A 123 -11.46 14.04 -7.55
C PRO A 123 -12.82 14.34 -8.19
N GLY A 124 -13.72 13.35 -8.19
CA GLY A 124 -15.16 13.55 -8.42
C GLY A 124 -15.59 13.93 -9.85
N SER A 125 -15.40 13.03 -10.82
CA SER A 125 -16.10 13.16 -12.12
C SER A 125 -17.58 12.79 -12.03
N ASP A 126 -17.97 12.02 -11.01
CA ASP A 126 -19.35 11.77 -10.62
C ASP A 126 -19.52 12.23 -9.15
N PRO A 127 -20.44 13.17 -8.84
CA PRO A 127 -20.70 13.59 -7.46
C PRO A 127 -21.36 12.48 -6.60
N ASN A 128 -21.84 11.40 -7.22
CA ASN A 128 -22.44 10.24 -6.57
C ASN A 128 -21.44 9.09 -6.33
N ASP A 129 -20.16 9.25 -6.73
CA ASP A 129 -19.10 8.25 -6.47
C ASP A 129 -18.99 8.01 -4.95
N PRO A 130 -19.32 6.80 -4.45
CA PRO A 130 -19.41 6.54 -3.01
C PRO A 130 -18.04 6.55 -2.32
N TYR A 131 -16.96 6.32 -3.07
CA TYR A 131 -15.58 6.32 -2.56
C TYR A 131 -14.97 7.74 -2.53
N ARG A 132 -15.52 8.67 -3.32
CA ARG A 132 -15.05 10.07 -3.43
C ARG A 132 -15.96 11.10 -2.78
N GLN A 133 -16.87 10.67 -1.91
CA GLN A 133 -17.73 11.58 -1.14
C GLN A 133 -16.90 12.59 -0.33
N PRO A 134 -17.25 13.89 -0.34
CA PRO A 134 -16.45 14.96 0.27
C PRO A 134 -16.47 14.94 1.81
N GLU A 135 -15.53 15.67 2.42
CA GLU A 135 -15.43 15.82 3.87
C GLU A 135 -16.75 16.35 4.48
N ILE A 136 -17.36 15.59 5.40
CA ILE A 136 -18.60 16.00 6.05
C ILE A 136 -18.35 16.97 7.21
N ALA A 137 -19.23 17.96 7.36
CA ALA A 137 -19.08 19.02 8.36
C ALA A 137 -19.00 18.53 9.82
N SER A 138 -19.65 17.40 10.15
CA SER A 138 -19.58 16.79 11.49
C SER A 138 -18.22 16.15 11.79
N ALA A 139 -17.56 15.56 10.79
CA ALA A 139 -16.21 15.03 10.93
C ALA A 139 -15.18 16.17 10.99
N LYS A 140 -15.34 17.19 10.12
CA LYS A 140 -14.52 18.41 10.09
C LYS A 140 -14.53 19.20 11.40
N ALA A 141 -15.60 19.08 12.19
CA ALA A 141 -15.72 19.72 13.50
C ALA A 141 -14.87 19.04 14.61
N VAL A 142 -14.44 17.79 14.41
CA VAL A 142 -13.62 17.05 15.38
C VAL A 142 -12.16 17.50 15.26
N SER A 143 -11.64 18.10 16.33
CA SER A 143 -10.27 18.64 16.33
C SER A 143 -9.22 17.54 16.12
N GLY A 144 -8.35 17.70 15.12
CA GLY A 144 -7.35 16.69 14.75
C GLY A 144 -7.88 15.55 13.85
N MET A 145 -9.07 15.71 13.26
CA MET A 145 -9.51 14.85 12.16
C MET A 145 -8.57 14.98 10.96
N HIS A 146 -8.14 13.83 10.42
CA HIS A 146 -7.48 13.69 9.14
C HIS A 146 -8.46 13.13 8.12
N TYR A 147 -8.49 13.72 6.92
CA TYR A 147 -9.34 13.29 5.82
C TYR A 147 -8.51 13.17 4.53
N LYS A 148 -8.63 12.03 3.84
CA LYS A 148 -8.01 11.74 2.53
C LYS A 148 -8.97 10.86 1.75
N VAL A 149 -9.22 11.22 0.48
CA VAL A 149 -9.98 10.34 -0.43
C VAL A 149 -9.13 9.13 -0.76
N GLU A 150 -9.61 7.95 -0.37
CA GLU A 150 -9.13 6.64 -0.78
C GLU A 150 -10.12 6.08 -1.84
N PRO A 151 -9.82 6.21 -3.14
CA PRO A 151 -10.75 5.85 -4.20
C PRO A 151 -10.66 4.38 -4.64
N ASP A 152 -9.59 3.70 -4.26
CA ASP A 152 -9.30 2.33 -4.64
C ASP A 152 -10.08 1.38 -3.72
N HIS A 153 -10.71 0.36 -4.29
CA HIS A 153 -11.67 -0.52 -3.59
C HIS A 153 -11.74 -1.93 -4.23
N THR A 154 -10.65 -2.37 -4.89
CA THR A 154 -10.62 -3.70 -5.53
C THR A 154 -10.34 -4.79 -4.49
N HIS A 155 -11.17 -5.83 -4.47
CA HIS A 155 -10.90 -7.05 -3.71
C HIS A 155 -9.63 -7.76 -4.19
N VAL A 156 -8.73 -8.06 -3.26
CA VAL A 156 -7.45 -8.76 -3.50
C VAL A 156 -7.25 -9.91 -2.52
N THR A 157 -6.31 -10.82 -2.83
CA THR A 157 -5.91 -11.96 -1.98
C THR A 157 -4.49 -11.82 -1.41
N THR A 158 -3.87 -10.66 -1.63
CA THR A 158 -2.48 -10.33 -1.29
C THR A 158 -2.40 -9.13 -0.36
N THR A 159 -1.33 -9.04 0.43
CA THR A 159 -1.01 -7.86 1.24
C THR A 159 -0.95 -6.58 0.40
N VAL A 160 -1.44 -5.46 0.93
CA VAL A 160 -1.50 -4.15 0.25
C VAL A 160 -0.59 -3.15 0.97
N ASN A 161 0.12 -2.33 0.19
CA ASN A 161 0.91 -1.22 0.71
C ASN A 161 0.07 0.08 0.67
N TYR A 162 -0.48 0.47 1.81
CA TYR A 162 -1.32 1.65 1.98
C TYR A 162 -0.50 2.93 2.25
N ASP A 163 -1.04 4.09 1.84
CA ASP A 163 -0.48 5.42 2.16
C ASP A 163 -0.63 5.79 3.65
N THR A 164 -1.71 5.34 4.28
CA THR A 164 -2.07 5.64 5.67
C THR A 164 -1.81 4.43 6.58
N THR A 165 -1.36 4.69 7.81
CA THR A 165 -1.06 3.64 8.80
C THR A 165 -1.56 4.01 10.20
N PRO A 166 -2.64 3.38 10.70
CA PRO A 166 -3.44 2.34 10.03
C PRO A 166 -4.17 2.86 8.79
N PRO A 167 -4.57 1.98 7.86
CA PRO A 167 -5.22 2.40 6.62
C PRO A 167 -6.66 2.89 6.79
N THR A 168 -7.07 3.77 5.87
CA THR A 168 -8.35 4.50 5.86
C THR A 168 -9.27 4.12 4.70
N GLY A 169 -8.93 3.08 3.95
CA GLY A 169 -9.54 2.73 2.67
C GLY A 169 -8.50 2.09 1.75
N GLY A 170 -8.85 1.87 0.49
CA GLY A 170 -7.98 1.23 -0.50
C GLY A 170 -8.40 -0.19 -0.87
N ASN A 171 -7.66 -0.80 -1.81
CA ASN A 171 -7.80 -2.22 -2.15
C ASN A 171 -7.64 -3.09 -0.89
N HIS A 172 -8.42 -4.16 -0.77
CA HIS A 172 -8.62 -4.86 0.51
C HIS A 172 -9.07 -6.32 0.30
N SER A 173 -9.20 -7.12 1.36
CA SER A 173 -9.46 -8.57 1.27
C SER A 173 -10.94 -8.85 1.04
N LEU A 174 -11.28 -9.84 0.22
CA LEU A 174 -12.67 -10.31 0.09
C LEU A 174 -13.22 -10.90 1.42
N ASN A 175 -12.35 -11.31 2.34
CA ASN A 175 -12.72 -11.84 3.65
C ASN A 175 -12.87 -10.68 4.67
N VAL A 176 -14.07 -10.13 4.80
CA VAL A 176 -14.37 -9.01 5.72
C VAL A 176 -14.07 -9.35 7.18
N ALA A 177 -13.41 -8.46 7.93
CA ALA A 177 -13.28 -8.60 9.38
C ALA A 177 -14.63 -8.31 10.06
N ASP A 178 -14.97 -9.13 11.06
CA ASP A 178 -16.21 -8.97 11.81
C ASP A 178 -16.26 -7.66 12.60
N CYS A 179 -17.29 -6.84 12.35
CA CYS A 179 -17.49 -5.58 13.05
C CYS A 179 -18.82 -5.48 13.83
N THR A 180 -19.32 -6.62 14.30
CA THR A 180 -20.49 -6.76 15.20
C THR A 180 -20.10 -6.43 16.66
N GLY A 181 -19.37 -5.32 16.83
CA GLY A 181 -18.78 -4.92 18.10
C GLY A 181 -17.68 -5.86 18.60
N THR A 182 -16.74 -6.23 17.72
CA THR A 182 -15.72 -7.24 17.99
C THR A 182 -14.42 -6.63 18.51
N VAL A 183 -13.97 -7.10 19.68
CA VAL A 183 -12.66 -6.77 20.25
C VAL A 183 -11.70 -7.93 19.98
N TYR A 184 -10.78 -7.73 19.04
CA TYR A 184 -9.73 -8.69 18.70
C TYR A 184 -8.58 -8.61 19.70
N PRO A 185 -8.16 -9.73 20.32
CA PRO A 185 -7.04 -9.74 21.26
C PRO A 185 -5.66 -9.62 20.57
N ASN A 186 -5.61 -9.88 19.26
CA ASN A 186 -4.42 -9.86 18.42
C ASN A 186 -4.62 -8.91 17.24
N ALA A 187 -3.52 -8.52 16.59
CA ALA A 187 -3.55 -7.69 15.41
C ALA A 187 -3.98 -8.51 14.18
N ILE A 188 -5.07 -8.11 13.56
CA ILE A 188 -5.58 -8.65 12.28
C ILE A 188 -4.86 -8.04 11.09
N ALA A 189 -4.98 -8.63 9.90
CA ALA A 189 -4.44 -8.00 8.69
C ALA A 189 -5.26 -6.76 8.29
N ASN A 190 -4.57 -5.78 7.74
CA ASN A 190 -5.13 -4.50 7.32
C ASN A 190 -6.28 -4.67 6.33
N GLU A 191 -6.09 -5.57 5.38
CA GLU A 191 -6.95 -5.80 4.24
C GLU A 191 -8.32 -6.35 4.66
N ASN A 192 -8.41 -7.09 5.77
CA ASN A 192 -9.71 -7.55 6.28
C ASN A 192 -10.45 -6.42 7.02
N ALA A 193 -9.72 -5.55 7.72
CA ALA A 193 -10.27 -4.42 8.46
C ALA A 193 -10.74 -3.28 7.53
N VAL A 194 -10.04 -3.04 6.42
CA VAL A 194 -10.42 -2.03 5.42
C VAL A 194 -11.75 -2.36 4.75
N HIS A 195 -12.04 -3.63 4.46
CA HIS A 195 -13.37 -4.08 4.02
C HIS A 195 -14.45 -3.72 5.06
N SER A 196 -14.17 -3.87 6.36
CA SER A 196 -15.11 -3.42 7.40
C SER A 196 -15.35 -1.90 7.34
N LEU A 197 -14.33 -1.09 7.02
CA LEU A 197 -14.49 0.37 6.86
C LEU A 197 -15.39 0.72 5.66
N GLU A 198 -15.29 -0.04 4.56
CA GLU A 198 -16.15 0.07 3.38
C GLU A 198 -17.62 -0.20 3.72
N HIS A 199 -17.85 -1.20 4.58
CA HIS A 199 -19.14 -1.52 5.22
C HIS A 199 -19.46 -0.59 6.42
N GLY A 200 -18.77 0.55 6.52
CA GLY A 200 -19.11 1.65 7.43
C GLY A 200 -18.64 1.48 8.87
N ALA A 201 -17.73 0.55 9.13
CA ALA A 201 -17.18 0.38 10.45
C ALA A 201 -16.37 1.60 10.92
N VAL A 202 -16.25 1.72 12.24
CA VAL A 202 -15.09 2.36 12.86
C VAL A 202 -14.17 1.30 13.44
N TRP A 203 -12.95 1.24 12.93
CA TRP A 203 -11.86 0.46 13.52
C TRP A 203 -11.16 1.32 14.57
N ILE A 204 -11.09 0.83 15.80
CA ILE A 204 -10.36 1.45 16.91
C ILE A 204 -9.07 0.66 17.13
N THR A 205 -7.95 1.23 16.73
CA THR A 205 -6.62 0.64 16.87
C THR A 205 -5.90 1.23 18.08
N TYR A 206 -5.14 0.38 18.77
CA TYR A 206 -4.35 0.80 19.93
C TYR A 206 -2.93 0.24 19.89
N LYS A 207 -2.02 0.95 20.54
CA LYS A 207 -0.60 0.60 20.62
C LYS A 207 -0.40 -0.65 21.49
N PRO A 208 0.34 -1.68 21.03
CA PRO A 208 0.74 -2.79 21.87
C PRO A 208 1.47 -2.27 23.13
N GLY A 209 1.00 -2.67 24.31
CA GLY A 209 1.48 -2.14 25.60
C GLY A 209 0.71 -0.93 26.14
N LEU A 210 -0.38 -0.49 25.51
CA LEU A 210 -1.32 0.46 26.12
C LEU A 210 -1.86 -0.07 27.46
N ALA A 211 -2.08 0.82 28.42
CA ALA A 211 -2.55 0.47 29.76
C ALA A 211 -3.93 -0.23 29.73
N ALA A 212 -4.08 -1.24 30.59
CA ALA A 212 -5.22 -2.18 30.53
C ALA A 212 -6.57 -1.54 30.88
N ASP A 213 -6.58 -0.46 31.67
CA ASP A 213 -7.74 0.38 31.96
C ASP A 213 -8.21 1.14 30.71
N GLN A 214 -7.27 1.68 29.92
CA GLN A 214 -7.59 2.32 28.65
C GLN A 214 -8.06 1.31 27.60
N VAL A 215 -7.42 0.14 27.49
CA VAL A 215 -7.90 -0.96 26.63
C VAL A 215 -9.31 -1.40 27.06
N SER A 216 -9.58 -1.53 28.36
CA SER A 216 -10.93 -1.81 28.89
C SER A 216 -11.94 -0.70 28.58
N THR A 217 -11.50 0.55 28.51
CA THR A 217 -12.36 1.72 28.21
C THR A 217 -12.76 1.72 26.74
N LEU A 218 -11.81 1.51 25.82
CA LEU A 218 -12.11 1.35 24.39
C LEU A 218 -12.98 0.11 24.13
N ALA A 219 -12.69 -1.02 24.79
CA ALA A 219 -13.46 -2.24 24.62
C ALA A 219 -14.95 -2.07 25.00
N LYS A 220 -15.27 -1.22 26.00
CA LYS A 220 -16.67 -0.89 26.37
C LYS A 220 -17.41 -0.06 25.33
N LEU A 221 -16.70 0.72 24.50
CA LEU A 221 -17.31 1.49 23.41
C LEU A 221 -17.63 0.64 22.18
N VAL A 222 -16.97 -0.52 22.07
CA VAL A 222 -17.05 -1.44 20.92
C VAL A 222 -17.88 -2.69 21.21
N THR A 223 -17.79 -3.30 22.40
CA THR A 223 -18.38 -4.62 22.70
C THR A 223 -19.89 -4.65 22.41
N GLY A 224 -20.29 -5.42 21.39
CA GLY A 224 -21.70 -5.57 20.96
C GLY A 224 -22.30 -4.35 20.26
N ARG A 225 -21.48 -3.38 19.84
CA ARG A 225 -21.90 -2.23 19.03
C ARG A 225 -21.63 -2.49 17.55
N GLU A 226 -22.71 -2.68 16.79
CA GLU A 226 -22.66 -2.84 15.33
C GLU A 226 -21.88 -1.71 14.63
N HIS A 227 -21.21 -2.08 13.53
CA HIS A 227 -20.30 -1.22 12.78
C HIS A 227 -19.12 -0.67 13.63
N THR A 228 -18.61 -1.46 14.58
CA THR A 228 -17.35 -1.17 15.27
C THR A 228 -16.51 -2.43 15.50
N LEU A 229 -15.18 -2.26 15.41
CA LEU A 229 -14.20 -3.28 15.73
C LEU A 229 -12.97 -2.66 16.41
N MET A 230 -12.24 -3.45 17.19
CA MET A 230 -11.03 -2.99 17.91
C MET A 230 -9.92 -4.03 17.84
N SER A 231 -8.67 -3.60 17.63
CA SER A 231 -7.49 -4.48 17.69
C SER A 231 -6.22 -3.72 18.11
N PRO A 232 -5.20 -4.41 18.67
CA PRO A 232 -3.87 -3.82 18.74
C PRO A 232 -3.29 -3.62 17.33
N TYR A 233 -2.42 -2.64 17.14
CA TYR A 233 -1.78 -2.33 15.86
C TYR A 233 -0.24 -2.20 15.98
N PRO A 234 0.54 -3.14 15.42
CA PRO A 234 2.00 -3.10 15.49
C PRO A 234 2.59 -1.83 14.86
N GLY A 235 3.52 -1.19 15.56
CA GLY A 235 4.18 0.04 15.08
C GLY A 235 3.34 1.31 15.18
N LEU A 236 2.17 1.30 15.81
CA LEU A 236 1.37 2.52 16.03
C LEU A 236 2.19 3.58 16.80
N LYS A 237 2.21 4.81 16.29
CA LYS A 237 3.03 5.91 16.84
C LYS A 237 2.35 6.56 18.04
N SER A 238 1.11 7.02 17.89
CA SER A 238 0.22 7.44 18.98
C SER A 238 -0.16 6.26 19.88
N ASN A 239 -0.82 6.53 21.00
CA ASN A 239 -1.40 5.46 21.83
C ASN A 239 -2.62 4.81 21.18
N ILE A 240 -3.48 5.60 20.52
CA ILE A 240 -4.75 5.19 19.91
C ILE A 240 -4.90 5.85 18.53
N SER A 241 -5.56 5.16 17.61
CA SER A 241 -6.07 5.75 16.38
C SER A 241 -7.45 5.18 16.04
N LEU A 242 -8.27 5.97 15.34
CA LEU A 242 -9.55 5.55 14.81
C LEU A 242 -9.53 5.68 13.30
N GLN A 243 -10.19 4.75 12.61
CA GLN A 243 -10.31 4.72 11.15
C GLN A 243 -11.77 4.49 10.73
N SER A 244 -12.19 5.19 9.68
CA SER A 244 -13.37 4.89 8.87
C SER A 244 -13.04 5.25 7.42
N TRP A 245 -13.88 4.90 6.44
CA TRP A 245 -13.52 5.13 5.04
C TRP A 245 -13.29 6.62 4.74
N ASN A 246 -12.10 6.98 4.24
CA ASN A 246 -11.56 8.33 4.07
C ASN A 246 -11.18 9.14 5.33
N TYR A 247 -11.38 8.63 6.56
CA TYR A 247 -11.20 9.41 7.80
C TYR A 247 -10.30 8.71 8.84
N GLN A 248 -9.45 9.50 9.50
CA GLN A 248 -8.58 9.05 10.59
C GLN A 248 -8.48 10.07 11.71
N LEU A 249 -8.40 9.59 12.95
CA LEU A 249 -8.12 10.40 14.13
C LEU A 249 -7.00 9.76 14.95
N PHE A 250 -6.16 10.57 15.58
CA PHE A 250 -5.13 10.14 16.52
C PHE A 250 -5.40 10.78 17.89
N VAL A 251 -5.39 9.97 18.95
CA VAL A 251 -5.56 10.43 20.34
C VAL A 251 -4.62 9.66 21.27
N ASP A 252 -4.30 10.27 22.42
CA ASP A 252 -3.34 9.70 23.38
C ASP A 252 -3.99 9.05 24.61
N ASN A 253 -5.31 9.19 24.78
CA ASN A 253 -6.06 8.67 25.93
C ASN A 253 -7.44 8.13 25.52
N ALA A 254 -7.82 6.96 26.04
CA ALA A 254 -9.11 6.32 25.82
C ALA A 254 -10.34 7.08 26.39
N SER A 255 -10.14 8.13 27.21
CA SER A 255 -11.20 9.01 27.70
C SER A 255 -11.37 10.31 26.90
N ASP A 256 -10.70 10.45 25.75
CA ASP A 256 -10.82 11.63 24.88
C ASP A 256 -12.21 11.68 24.21
N SER A 257 -12.93 12.79 24.35
CA SER A 257 -14.32 12.91 23.84
C SER A 257 -14.41 12.71 22.33
N ARG A 258 -13.34 13.05 21.61
CA ARG A 258 -13.24 12.93 20.15
C ARG A 258 -13.38 11.49 19.66
N ILE A 259 -13.12 10.49 20.52
CA ILE A 259 -13.40 9.07 20.24
C ILE A 259 -14.90 8.87 20.03
N VAL A 260 -15.74 9.42 20.92
CA VAL A 260 -17.20 9.30 20.84
C VAL A 260 -17.75 10.16 19.70
N GLU A 261 -17.21 11.36 19.51
CA GLU A 261 -17.56 12.26 18.40
C GLU A 261 -17.27 11.62 17.03
N PHE A 262 -16.09 11.00 16.85
CA PHE A 262 -15.71 10.28 15.62
C PHE A 262 -16.67 9.13 15.32
N VAL A 263 -16.94 8.26 16.30
CA VAL A 263 -17.84 7.12 16.10
C VAL A 263 -19.29 7.57 15.85
N ALA A 264 -19.73 8.67 16.47
CA ALA A 264 -21.05 9.25 16.20
C ALA A 264 -21.15 9.96 14.83
N ALA A 265 -20.04 10.53 14.33
CA ALA A 265 -20.01 11.23 13.04
C ALA A 265 -19.88 10.29 11.84
N LEU A 266 -19.25 9.11 12.00
CA LEU A 266 -18.81 8.28 10.87
C LEU A 266 -19.32 6.83 10.88
N GLY A 267 -19.63 6.26 12.05
CA GLY A 267 -20.08 4.86 12.16
C GLY A 267 -21.42 4.62 11.46
N ASN A 268 -21.40 3.76 10.44
CA ASN A 268 -22.53 3.47 9.52
C ASN A 268 -23.27 4.73 9.04
N ASN A 269 -22.53 5.69 8.48
CA ASN A 269 -23.09 6.94 7.98
C ASN A 269 -23.19 6.92 6.44
N ARG A 270 -24.42 6.97 5.92
CA ARG A 270 -24.75 7.00 4.47
C ARG A 270 -24.06 8.10 3.65
N LYS A 271 -23.44 9.10 4.28
CA LYS A 271 -22.66 10.15 3.59
C LYS A 271 -21.17 9.82 3.40
N THR A 272 -20.65 8.80 4.09
CA THR A 272 -19.21 8.50 4.17
C THR A 272 -18.88 7.01 4.08
N THR A 273 -19.86 6.13 4.29
CA THR A 273 -19.77 4.69 4.08
C THR A 273 -20.04 4.36 2.61
N PRO A 274 -19.08 3.78 1.86
CA PRO A 274 -19.31 3.45 0.45
C PRO A 274 -20.41 2.40 0.24
N GLU A 275 -20.33 1.26 0.92
CA GLU A 275 -21.37 0.22 0.88
C GLU A 275 -22.36 0.36 2.04
N PHE A 276 -23.03 1.51 2.11
CA PHE A 276 -23.96 1.81 3.21
C PHE A 276 -25.11 0.79 3.30
N GLY A 277 -25.21 0.13 4.47
CA GLY A 277 -26.20 -0.91 4.73
C GLY A 277 -25.72 -2.33 4.43
N ALA A 278 -24.52 -2.52 3.88
CA ALA A 278 -23.88 -3.83 3.82
C ALA A 278 -23.52 -4.33 5.23
N SER A 279 -23.56 -5.66 5.44
CA SER A 279 -23.23 -6.26 6.73
C SER A 279 -21.77 -6.67 6.80
N CYS A 280 -21.09 -6.34 7.91
CA CYS A 280 -19.76 -6.85 8.23
C CYS A 280 -19.80 -8.08 9.16
N ALA A 281 -20.95 -8.73 9.36
CA ALA A 281 -21.07 -9.86 10.26
C ALA A 281 -20.38 -11.11 9.68
N ASN A 282 -19.27 -11.54 10.28
CA ASN A 282 -18.49 -12.68 9.83
C ASN A 282 -18.10 -13.60 11.00
N PRO A 283 -19.00 -14.49 11.44
CA PRO A 283 -18.74 -15.42 12.54
C PRO A 283 -17.52 -16.34 12.31
N ASN A 284 -17.16 -16.61 11.05
CA ASN A 284 -15.99 -17.44 10.71
C ASN A 284 -14.68 -16.69 10.99
N PHE A 285 -14.59 -15.42 10.58
CA PHE A 285 -13.45 -14.55 10.91
C PHE A 285 -13.42 -14.17 12.40
N LYS A 286 -14.58 -13.93 13.03
CA LYS A 286 -14.68 -13.69 14.48
C LYS A 286 -14.13 -14.86 15.30
N LYS A 287 -14.26 -16.10 14.80
CA LYS A 287 -13.71 -17.32 15.40
C LYS A 287 -12.25 -17.57 15.03
N ASN A 288 -11.85 -17.31 13.78
CA ASN A 288 -10.51 -17.54 13.25
C ASN A 288 -10.03 -16.26 12.55
N PRO A 289 -9.62 -15.23 13.31
CA PRO A 289 -9.20 -13.97 12.73
C PRO A 289 -7.87 -14.13 11.97
N SER A 290 -7.69 -13.31 10.93
CA SER A 290 -6.41 -13.21 10.24
C SER A 290 -5.30 -12.66 11.15
N THR A 291 -4.05 -12.73 10.69
CA THR A 291 -2.90 -12.19 11.43
C THR A 291 -2.27 -11.04 10.67
N PHE A 292 -1.76 -10.04 11.38
CA PHE A 292 -1.14 -8.85 10.80
C PHE A 292 -0.16 -9.18 9.65
N GLY A 293 -0.47 -8.68 8.44
CA GLY A 293 0.29 -8.92 7.21
C GLY A 293 -0.18 -10.13 6.37
N ASN A 294 -1.03 -11.00 6.89
CA ASN A 294 -1.51 -12.23 6.23
C ASN A 294 -3.06 -12.20 6.11
N PRO A 295 -3.65 -11.68 5.02
CA PRO A 295 -5.07 -11.35 4.93
C PRO A 295 -6.03 -12.49 4.52
N ASN A 296 -5.54 -13.73 4.54
CA ASN A 296 -6.27 -14.95 4.14
C ASN A 296 -6.77 -15.70 5.38
#